data_AF-A0A3D3E491-F1
#
_entry.id   AF-A0A3D3E491-F1
#
_cell.length_a   1.000
_cell.length_b   1.000
_cell.length_c   1.000
_cell.angle_alpha   90.00
_cell.angle_beta   90.00
_cell.angle_gamma   90.00
#
_symmetry.space_group_name_H-M   'P 1'
#
loop_
_entity.id
_entity.type
_entity.pdbx_description
1 polymer ?
#
loop_
_entity_poly.entity_id
_entity_poly.type
_entity_poly.pdbx_seq_one_letter_code
_entity_poly.pdbx_strand_id
1 'polypeptide(L)' 'TCFSNGDPITRGGDKYMQSKIPGAKGQPHVTLVGGHFLQEDSGTEFALEVNKLIARL' A
#
# COMPACT_ATOMS: atom_id res chain seq x y z
N THR A 1 0.90 -4.42 -0.78
CA THR A 1 0.08 -3.41 -0.08
C THR A 1 0.82 -2.10 -0.17
N CYS A 2 0.08 -1.00 -0.22
CA CYS A 2 0.57 0.35 -0.40
C CYS A 2 -0.23 1.25 0.56
N PHE A 3 0.03 1.13 1.87
CA PHE A 3 -0.67 1.86 2.93
C PHE A 3 0.09 3.14 3.26
N SER A 4 -0.58 4.12 3.88
CA SER A 4 0.08 5.33 4.39
C SER A 4 0.58 5.17 5.82
N ASN A 5 1.52 6.02 6.25
CA ASN A 5 2.05 6.02 7.63
C ASN A 5 1.24 6.90 8.61
N GLY A 6 0.41 7.81 8.10
CA GLY A 6 -0.33 8.80 8.86
C GLY A 6 -1.81 8.50 9.05
N ASP A 7 -2.30 7.32 8.64
CA ASP A 7 -3.68 6.90 8.87
C ASP A 7 -3.84 6.06 10.16
N PRO A 8 -4.36 6.62 11.27
CA PRO A 8 -4.60 5.85 12.49
C PRO A 8 -5.81 4.90 12.37
N ILE A 9 -6.76 5.15 11.46
CA ILE A 9 -7.99 4.36 11.34
C ILE A 9 -7.67 2.97 10.80
N THR A 10 -6.80 2.88 9.79
CA THR A 10 -6.44 1.61 9.14
C THR A 10 -5.07 1.07 9.53
N ARG A 11 -4.40 1.71 10.51
CA ARG A 11 -3.05 1.33 10.97
C ARG A 11 -2.98 -0.14 11.35
N GLY A 12 -2.02 -0.85 10.77
CA GLY A 12 -1.79 -2.29 11.00
C GLY A 12 -2.65 -3.21 10.13
N GLY A 13 -3.60 -2.68 9.35
CA GLY A 13 -4.40 -3.45 8.39
C GLY A 13 -3.54 -4.09 7.29
N ASP A 14 -2.42 -3.45 6.94
CA ASP A 14 -1.44 -3.96 5.97
C ASP A 14 -0.91 -5.35 6.36
N LYS A 15 -0.48 -5.52 7.62
CA LYS A 15 0.04 -6.79 8.13
C LYS A 15 -1.04 -7.86 8.21
N TYR A 16 -2.25 -7.47 8.63
CA TYR A 16 -3.40 -8.37 8.66
C TYR A 16 -3.70 -8.92 7.26
N MET A 17 -3.83 -8.05 6.26
CA MET A 17 -4.09 -8.45 4.87
C MET A 17 -2.97 -9.34 4.31
N GLN A 18 -1.70 -8.98 4.54
CA GLN A 18 -0.54 -9.78 4.11
C GLN A 18 -0.56 -11.20 4.69
N SER A 19 -0.98 -11.36 5.95
CA SER A 19 -1.06 -12.67 6.60
C SER A 19 -2.18 -13.57 6.06
N LYS A 20 -3.27 -12.96 5.54
CA LYS A 20 -4.48 -13.68 5.12
C LYS A 20 -4.54 -13.98 3.62
N ILE A 21 -3.82 -13.23 2.80
CA ILE A 21 -3.89 -13.32 1.34
C ILE A 21 -2.62 -14.02 0.83
N PRO A 22 -2.69 -15.29 0.35
CA PRO A 22 -1.50 -16.03 -0.07
C PRO A 22 -0.69 -15.32 -1.17
N GLY A 23 -1.37 -14.69 -2.13
CA GLY A 23 -0.74 -13.94 -3.23
C GLY A 23 0.01 -12.67 -2.80
N ALA A 24 -0.13 -12.24 -1.55
CA ALA A 24 0.66 -11.14 -1.00
C ALA A 24 2.09 -11.58 -0.65
N LYS A 25 2.33 -12.88 -0.40
CA LYS A 25 3.65 -13.37 0.03
C LYS A 25 4.72 -13.07 -1.01
N GLY A 26 5.77 -12.35 -0.60
CA GLY A 26 6.91 -12.02 -1.45
C GLY A 26 6.67 -10.85 -2.41
N GLN A 27 5.50 -10.20 -2.37
CA GLN A 27 5.29 -8.95 -3.09
C GLN A 27 6.10 -7.82 -2.42
N PRO A 28 6.62 -6.83 -3.18
CA PRO A 28 7.33 -5.68 -2.63
C PRO A 28 6.32 -4.68 -2.06
N HIS A 29 5.90 -4.91 -0.81
CA HIS A 29 5.03 -4.00 -0.06
C HIS A 29 5.76 -2.69 0.24
N VAL A 30 5.04 -1.57 0.17
CA VAL A 30 5.58 -0.24 0.51
C VAL A 30 4.62 0.51 1.43
N THR A 31 5.19 1.43 2.20
CA THR A 31 4.43 2.40 2.99
C THR A 31 4.71 3.78 2.44
N LEU A 32 3.67 4.50 2.04
CA LEU A 32 3.77 5.86 1.53
C LEU A 32 3.61 6.88 2.66
N VAL A 33 4.07 8.10 2.42
CA VAL A 33 3.87 9.22 3.34
C VAL A 33 2.49 9.81 3.07
N GLY A 34 1.67 9.99 4.11
CA GLY A 34 0.34 10.58 3.94
C GLY A 34 -0.63 10.18 5.05
N GLY A 35 -1.80 10.81 5.09
CA GLY A 35 -2.88 10.55 6.02
C GLY A 35 -3.85 9.48 5.53
N HIS A 36 -5.10 9.59 5.98
CA HIS A 36 -6.19 8.67 5.62
C HIS A 36 -6.56 8.76 4.12
N PHE A 37 -6.54 9.97 3.55
CA PHE A 37 -6.78 10.20 2.13
C PHE A 37 -5.45 10.19 1.36
N LEU A 38 -4.77 9.04 1.35
CA LEU A 38 -3.43 8.86 0.76
C LEU A 38 -3.32 9.38 -0.68
N GLN A 39 -4.37 9.26 -1.48
CA GLN A 39 -4.39 9.75 -2.86
C GLN A 39 -4.18 11.27 -2.98
N GLU A 40 -4.55 12.05 -1.97
CA GLU A 40 -4.33 13.50 -1.94
C GLU A 40 -2.88 13.84 -1.55
N ASP A 41 -2.29 13.07 -0.62
CA ASP A 41 -0.95 13.34 -0.09
C ASP A 41 0.18 12.73 -0.95
N SER A 42 -0.10 11.63 -1.66
CA SER A 42 0.89 10.87 -2.44
C SER A 42 0.25 10.17 -3.65
N GLY A 43 -0.60 10.89 -4.38
CA GLY A 43 -1.31 10.35 -5.53
C GLY A 43 -0.40 9.84 -6.65
N THR A 44 0.71 10.54 -6.91
CA THR A 44 1.65 10.16 -7.99
C THR A 44 2.43 8.90 -7.61
N GLU A 45 2.92 8.84 -6.38
CA GLU A 45 3.61 7.68 -5.82
C GLU A 45 2.68 6.47 -5.75
N PHE A 46 1.43 6.67 -5.32
CA PHE A 46 0.42 5.62 -5.29
C PHE A 46 0.17 5.06 -6.71
N ALA A 47 -0.03 5.93 -7.70
CA ALA A 47 -0.22 5.51 -9.09
C ALA A 47 1.00 4.77 -9.65
N LEU A 48 2.22 5.22 -9.31
CA LEU A 48 3.46 4.55 -9.71
C LEU A 48 3.54 3.12 -9.16
N GLU A 49 3.17 2.90 -7.90
CA GLU A 49 3.18 1.56 -7.29
C GLU A 49 2.14 0.62 -7.92
N VAL A 50 0.99 1.15 -8.33
CA VAL A 50 0.00 0.39 -9.12
C VAL A 50 0.58 0.01 -10.49
N ASN A 51 1.21 0.94 -11.19
CA ASN A 51 1.85 0.66 -12.49
C ASN A 51 2.96 -0.39 -12.36
N LYS A 52 3.79 -0.30 -11.32
CA LYS A 52 4.82 -1.31 -11.02
C LYS A 52 4.22 -2.68 -10.75
N LEU A 53 3.07 -2.76 -10.08
CA LEU A 53 2.38 -4.03 -9.86
C LEU A 53 1.96 -4.64 -11.21
N ILE A 54 1.29 -3.87 -12.05
CA ILE A 54 0.80 -4.32 -13.37
C ILE A 54 1.96 -4.80 -14.25
N ALA A 55 3.08 -4.08 -14.28
CA ALA A 55 4.24 -4.43 -15.10
C ALA A 55 4.99 -5.71 -14.67
N ARG A 56 4.70 -6.24 -13.48
CA ARG A 56 5.34 -7.46 -12.92
C ARG A 56 4.42 -8.70 -12.97
N LEU A 57 3.18 -8.53 -13.42
CA LEU A 57 2.27 -9.62 -13.73
C LEU A 57 2.60 -10.21 -15.10
#